data_AF-A0AAW7U5Y5-F1
#
_entry.id   AF-A0AAW7U5Y5-F1
#
_cell.length_a   1.000
_cell.length_b   1.000
_cell.length_c   1.000
_cell.angle_alpha   90.00
_cell.angle_beta   90.00
_cell.angle_gamma   90.00
#
_symmetry.space_group_name_H-M   'P 1'
#
loop_
_entity.id
_entity.type
_entity.pdbx_description
1 polymer ?
#
loop_
_entity_poly.entity_id
_entity_poly.type
_entity_poly.pdbx_seq_one_letter_code
_entity_poly.pdbx_strand_id
1 'polypeptide(L)'
;MGLTQFGAAVREARRQTKQTLQTMATALGTSPAFLSAIETGRSKVPMDFVEKVEDFFKNLNQPVADLKQKAMVSNENVSLSGLSLQQQMLVAGFASSEFSKEQLEKFAELLRTIHKDPQKEDENV
;
A
#
# COMPACT_ATOMS: atom_id res chain seq x y z
N MET A 1 5.10 14.24 -15.41
CA MET A 1 5.32 13.16 -14.42
C MET A 1 4.24 13.25 -13.37
N GLY A 2 3.40 12.21 -13.26
CA GLY A 2 2.33 12.15 -12.27
C GLY A 2 2.80 11.52 -10.96
N LEU A 3 2.10 11.78 -9.86
CA LEU A 3 2.32 11.05 -8.61
C LEU A 3 1.85 9.61 -8.77
N THR A 4 2.58 8.66 -8.17
CA THR A 4 2.11 7.28 -8.03
C THR A 4 0.98 7.23 -7.00
N GLN A 5 0.20 6.14 -6.97
CA GLN A 5 -0.82 5.98 -5.93
C GLN A 5 -0.22 6.00 -4.53
N PHE A 6 0.98 5.41 -4.35
CA PHE A 6 1.74 5.50 -3.12
C PHE A 6 2.14 6.95 -2.82
N GLY A 7 2.75 7.63 -3.78
CA GLY A 7 3.25 8.98 -3.61
C GLY A 7 2.16 10.01 -3.33
N ALA A 8 0.99 9.85 -3.96
CA ALA A 8 -0.19 10.68 -3.70
C ALA A 8 -0.68 10.49 -2.26
N ALA A 9 -0.77 9.25 -1.78
CA ALA A 9 -1.19 8.95 -0.41
C ALA A 9 -0.21 9.51 0.63
N VAL A 10 1.10 9.31 0.43
CA VAL A 10 2.15 9.84 1.32
C VAL A 10 2.13 11.36 1.34
N ARG A 11 2.01 12.01 0.18
CA ARG A 11 2.00 13.48 0.10
C ARG A 11 0.77 14.08 0.77
N GLU A 12 -0.38 13.45 0.63
CA GLU A 12 -1.62 13.89 1.28
C GLU A 12 -1.51 13.76 2.80
N ALA A 13 -1.09 12.60 3.31
CA ALA A 13 -0.87 12.38 4.74
C ALA A 13 0.15 13.39 5.31
N ARG A 14 1.24 13.64 4.57
CA ARG A 14 2.25 14.64 4.92
C ARG A 14 1.67 16.06 5.00
N ARG A 15 0.75 16.43 4.11
CA ARG A 15 0.02 17.71 4.18
C ARG A 15 -0.86 17.80 5.42
N GLN A 16 -1.60 16.74 5.73
CA GLN A 16 -2.49 16.67 6.89
C GLN A 16 -1.73 16.78 8.21
N THR A 17 -0.57 16.15 8.30
CA THR A 17 0.32 16.22 9.47
C THR A 17 1.26 17.43 9.48
N LYS A 18 1.12 18.37 8.53
CA LYS A 18 1.99 19.55 8.36
C LYS A 18 3.49 19.23 8.30
N GLN A 19 3.84 18.07 7.76
CA GLN A 19 5.22 17.63 7.62
C GLN A 19 5.79 18.15 6.29
N THR A 20 7.04 18.62 6.31
CA THR A 20 7.76 18.97 5.08
C THR A 20 8.48 17.74 4.54
N LEU A 21 8.94 17.78 3.27
CA LEU A 21 9.82 16.74 2.73
C LEU A 21 11.05 16.55 3.61
N GLN A 22 11.61 17.64 4.14
CA GLN A 22 12.82 17.62 4.95
C GLN A 22 12.57 17.01 6.32
N THR A 23 11.51 17.43 7.03
CA THR A 23 11.22 16.92 8.38
C THR A 23 10.87 15.43 8.36
N MET A 24 10.06 15.00 7.37
CA MET A 24 9.72 13.58 7.22
C MET A 24 10.94 12.74 6.82
N ALA A 25 11.76 13.21 5.88
CA ALA A 25 12.97 12.49 5.48
C ALA A 25 13.93 12.31 6.66
N THR A 26 14.15 13.36 7.47
CA THR A 26 14.95 13.27 8.68
C THR A 26 14.38 12.26 9.68
N ALA A 27 13.07 12.30 9.94
CA ALA A 27 12.42 11.39 10.88
C ALA A 27 12.51 9.92 10.44
N LEU A 28 12.48 9.67 9.12
CA LEU A 28 12.59 8.32 8.54
C LEU A 28 14.05 7.88 8.29
N GLY A 29 15.03 8.71 8.60
CA GLY A 29 16.45 8.42 8.37
C GLY A 29 16.80 8.30 6.88
N THR A 30 16.16 9.09 6.02
CA THR A 30 16.40 9.10 4.56
C THR A 30 16.68 10.51 4.03
N SER A 31 17.01 10.64 2.74
CA SER A 31 17.21 11.93 2.10
C SER A 31 15.90 12.52 1.56
N PRO A 32 15.73 13.85 1.57
CA PRO A 32 14.57 14.50 0.93
C PRO A 32 14.47 14.19 -0.57
N ALA A 33 15.62 13.99 -1.23
CA ALA A 33 15.70 13.58 -2.64
C ALA A 33 15.11 12.18 -2.87
N PHE A 34 15.44 11.22 -1.99
CA PHE A 34 14.89 9.87 -2.05
C PHE A 34 13.38 9.86 -1.80
N LEU A 35 12.91 10.56 -0.76
CA LEU A 35 11.47 10.68 -0.47
C LEU A 35 10.71 11.32 -1.66
N SER A 36 11.27 12.36 -2.26
CA SER A 36 10.72 12.97 -3.48
C SER A 36 10.73 12.02 -4.68
N ALA A 37 11.80 11.25 -4.87
CA ALA A 37 11.88 10.26 -5.95
C ALA A 37 10.81 9.18 -5.81
N ILE A 38 10.56 8.70 -4.60
CA ILE A 38 9.48 7.76 -4.29
C ILE A 38 8.10 8.38 -4.52
N GLU A 39 7.84 9.59 -4.01
CA GLU A 39 6.54 10.27 -4.20
C GLU A 39 6.21 10.51 -5.68
N THR A 40 7.24 10.63 -6.53
CA THR A 40 7.12 10.90 -7.97
C THR A 40 7.28 9.65 -8.83
N GLY A 41 7.43 8.46 -8.24
CA GLY A 41 7.63 7.20 -8.97
C GLY A 41 8.96 7.07 -9.71
N ARG A 42 9.93 7.95 -9.43
CA ARG A 42 11.29 7.87 -10.00
C ARG A 42 12.16 6.82 -9.34
N SER A 43 11.76 6.34 -8.16
CA SER A 43 12.42 5.25 -7.45
C SER A 43 11.40 4.20 -7.05
N LYS A 44 11.81 2.93 -7.04
CA LYS A 44 11.05 1.87 -6.38
C LYS A 44 10.94 2.15 -4.88
N VAL A 45 9.87 1.66 -4.29
CA VAL A 45 9.55 1.79 -2.86
C VAL A 45 9.95 0.51 -2.14
N PRO A 46 11.01 0.49 -1.32
CA PRO A 46 11.35 -0.70 -0.53
C PRO A 46 10.23 -1.01 0.48
N MET A 47 9.89 -2.29 0.69
CA MET A 47 8.80 -2.66 1.60
C MET A 47 9.10 -2.29 3.06
N ASP A 48 10.35 -2.46 3.49
CA ASP A 48 10.82 -2.01 4.81
C ASP A 48 10.67 -0.49 4.99
N PHE A 49 10.76 0.27 3.89
CA PHE A 49 10.50 1.71 3.92
C PHE A 49 9.00 2.02 4.05
N VAL A 50 8.13 1.20 3.45
CA VAL A 50 6.68 1.34 3.62
C VAL A 50 6.29 1.18 5.08
N GLU A 51 6.81 0.17 5.77
CA GLU A 51 6.53 -0.07 7.19
C GLU A 51 6.95 1.13 8.05
N LYS A 52 8.13 1.70 7.81
CA LYS A 52 8.57 2.94 8.49
C LYS A 52 7.63 4.12 8.24
N VAL A 53 7.08 4.24 7.04
CA VAL A 53 6.14 5.31 6.68
C VAL A 53 4.78 5.09 7.37
N GLU A 54 4.28 3.85 7.41
CA GLU A 54 3.05 3.50 8.13
C GLU A 54 3.18 3.85 9.63
N ASP A 55 4.27 3.43 10.26
CA ASP A 55 4.54 3.72 11.68
C ASP A 55 4.68 5.21 11.96
N PHE A 56 5.39 5.94 11.10
CA PHE A 56 5.53 7.40 11.21
C PHE A 56 4.18 8.11 11.23
N PHE A 57 3.29 7.75 10.30
CA PHE A 57 1.98 8.36 10.20
C PHE A 57 1.01 7.89 11.29
N LYS A 58 1.12 6.64 11.73
CA LYS A 58 0.39 6.12 12.89
C LYS A 58 0.74 6.90 14.17
N ASN A 59 2.02 7.18 14.39
CA ASN A 59 2.49 7.98 15.53
C ASN A 59 2.01 9.45 15.49
N LEU A 60 1.63 9.94 14.31
CA LEU A 60 1.04 11.27 14.11
C LEU A 60 -0.50 11.26 14.12
N ASN A 61 -1.13 10.15 14.52
CA ASN A 61 -2.59 9.93 14.49
C ASN A 61 -3.20 10.10 13.08
N GLN A 62 -2.46 9.79 12.03
CA GLN A 62 -2.90 9.91 10.63
C GLN A 62 -2.60 8.63 9.83
N PRO A 63 -3.13 7.45 10.23
CA PRO A 63 -2.85 6.21 9.52
C PRO A 63 -3.26 6.29 8.03
N VAL A 64 -2.44 5.71 7.16
CA VAL A 64 -2.68 5.71 5.72
C VAL A 64 -3.13 4.32 5.29
N ALA A 65 -4.39 4.21 4.85
CA ALA A 65 -4.96 2.94 4.44
C ALA A 65 -4.29 2.37 3.18
N ASP A 66 -4.13 1.04 3.17
CA ASP A 66 -3.62 0.26 2.04
C ASP A 66 -2.24 0.71 1.50
N LEU A 67 -1.39 1.29 2.36
CA LEU A 67 -0.15 1.89 1.89
C LEU A 67 0.80 0.83 1.30
N LYS A 68 0.86 -0.35 1.91
CA LYS A 68 1.57 -1.53 1.39
C LYS A 68 1.10 -1.94 -0.01
N GLN A 69 -0.21 -2.04 -0.22
CA GLN A 69 -0.79 -2.40 -1.52
C GLN A 69 -0.50 -1.31 -2.56
N LYS A 70 -0.62 -0.02 -2.19
CA LYS A 70 -0.27 1.11 -3.06
C LYS A 70 1.21 1.08 -3.46
N ALA A 71 2.10 0.68 -2.55
CA ALA A 71 3.53 0.52 -2.84
C ALA A 71 3.78 -0.63 -3.82
N MET A 72 3.14 -1.79 -3.63
CA MET A 72 3.21 -2.93 -4.56
C MET A 72 2.77 -2.54 -5.97
N VAL A 73 1.63 -1.84 -6.08
CA VAL A 73 1.12 -1.32 -7.36
C VAL A 73 2.11 -0.32 -7.97
N SER A 74 2.66 0.59 -7.17
CA SER A 74 3.63 1.59 -7.67
C SER A 74 4.96 0.97 -8.12
N ASN A 75 5.32 -0.19 -7.57
CA ASN A 75 6.51 -0.96 -7.95
C ASN A 75 6.26 -1.94 -9.09
N GLU A 76 4.99 -2.13 -9.49
CA GLU A 76 4.54 -3.20 -10.40
C GLU A 76 5.06 -4.58 -9.99
N ASN A 77 5.19 -4.82 -8.67
CA ASN A 77 5.81 -6.02 -8.14
C ASN A 77 5.16 -6.45 -6.82
N VAL A 78 4.84 -7.73 -6.73
CA VAL A 78 4.30 -8.38 -5.53
C VAL A 78 5.23 -9.53 -5.14
N SER A 79 5.67 -9.54 -3.88
CA SER A 79 6.45 -10.66 -3.35
C SER A 79 5.55 -11.85 -3.08
N LEU A 80 5.88 -13.01 -3.66
CA LEU A 80 5.24 -14.30 -3.35
C LEU A 80 5.83 -14.98 -2.10
N SER A 81 6.99 -14.50 -1.65
CA SER A 81 7.69 -14.98 -0.46
C SER A 81 6.78 -14.92 0.77
N GLY A 82 6.69 -16.01 1.52
CA GLY A 82 5.87 -16.10 2.74
C GLY A 82 4.40 -16.43 2.52
N LEU A 83 3.93 -16.52 1.27
CA LEU A 83 2.59 -17.02 0.94
C LEU A 83 2.58 -18.55 0.85
N SER A 84 1.43 -19.16 1.16
CA SER A 84 1.22 -20.59 0.94
C SER A 84 1.25 -20.93 -0.55
N LEU A 85 1.56 -22.18 -0.92
CA LEU A 85 1.56 -22.61 -2.32
C LEU A 85 0.22 -22.30 -3.02
N GLN A 86 -0.91 -22.49 -2.31
CA GLN A 86 -2.23 -22.18 -2.83
C GLN A 86 -2.39 -20.68 -3.14
N GLN A 87 -1.94 -19.81 -2.24
CA GLN A 87 -1.95 -18.36 -2.47
C GLN A 87 -1.03 -17.97 -3.63
N GLN A 88 0.17 -18.56 -3.73
CA GLN A 88 1.08 -18.31 -4.84
C GLN A 88 0.46 -18.68 -6.19
N MET A 89 -0.20 -19.85 -6.26
CA MET A 89 -0.88 -20.30 -7.47
C MET A 89 -2.06 -19.39 -7.85
N LEU A 90 -2.81 -18.88 -6.86
CA LEU A 90 -3.89 -17.91 -7.10
C LEU A 90 -3.36 -16.59 -7.66
N VAL A 91 -2.30 -16.04 -7.08
CA VAL A 91 -1.67 -14.80 -7.58
C VAL A 91 -1.14 -15.00 -8.99
N ALA A 92 -0.46 -16.12 -9.26
CA ALA A 92 0.05 -16.45 -10.59
C ALA A 92 -1.08 -16.61 -11.62
N GLY A 93 -2.15 -17.32 -11.26
CA GLY A 93 -3.34 -17.48 -12.10
C GLY A 93 -4.01 -16.14 -12.40
N PHE A 94 -4.11 -15.26 -11.40
CA PHE A 94 -4.67 -13.92 -11.60
C PHE A 94 -3.80 -13.06 -12.52
N ALA A 95 -2.48 -13.09 -12.35
CA ALA A 95 -1.55 -12.31 -13.18
C ALA A 95 -1.43 -12.81 -14.62
N SER A 96 -1.72 -14.10 -14.88
CA SER A 96 -1.58 -14.73 -16.21
C SER A 96 -2.90 -14.83 -16.99
N SER A 97 -4.03 -14.48 -16.37
CA SER A 97 -5.34 -14.55 -16.99
C SER A 97 -5.79 -13.20 -17.53
N GLU A 98 -6.46 -13.19 -18.67
CA GLU A 98 -7.18 -12.02 -19.16
C GLU A 98 -8.60 -12.01 -18.57
N PHE A 99 -8.92 -10.95 -17.83
CA PHE A 99 -10.25 -10.78 -17.25
C PHE A 99 -11.01 -9.64 -17.93
N SER A 100 -12.29 -9.85 -18.18
CA SER A 100 -13.20 -8.77 -18.56
C SER A 100 -13.45 -7.82 -17.39
N LYS A 101 -13.90 -6.60 -17.69
CA LYS A 101 -14.27 -5.62 -16.64
C LYS A 101 -15.30 -6.19 -15.65
N GLU A 102 -16.31 -6.89 -16.17
CA GLU A 102 -17.34 -7.52 -15.34
C GLU A 102 -16.77 -8.62 -14.43
N GLN A 103 -15.80 -9.40 -14.92
CA GLN A 103 -15.11 -10.40 -14.09
C GLN A 103 -14.27 -9.74 -12.99
N LEU A 104 -13.52 -8.68 -13.33
CA LEU A 104 -12.75 -7.91 -12.34
C LEU A 104 -13.66 -7.27 -11.28
N GLU A 105 -14.84 -6.78 -11.66
CA GLU A 105 -15.83 -6.25 -10.72
C GLU A 105 -16.33 -7.32 -9.76
N LYS A 106 -16.66 -8.52 -10.25
CA LYS A 106 -17.05 -9.67 -9.42
C LYS A 106 -15.93 -10.09 -8.46
N PHE A 107 -14.69 -10.11 -8.92
CA PHE A 107 -13.53 -10.36 -8.04
C PHE A 107 -13.37 -9.28 -6.97
N ALA A 108 -13.49 -8.00 -7.34
CA ALA A 108 -13.41 -6.91 -6.39
C ALA A 108 -14.53 -6.97 -5.35
N GLU A 109 -15.75 -7.38 -5.75
CA GLU A 109 -16.86 -7.60 -4.82
C GLU A 109 -16.59 -8.78 -3.88
N LEU A 110 -16.10 -9.91 -4.40
CA LEU A 110 -15.71 -11.07 -3.59
C LEU A 110 -14.62 -10.71 -2.56
N LEU A 111 -13.60 -9.94 -2.95
CA LEU A 111 -12.57 -9.51 -2.01
C LEU A 111 -13.13 -8.56 -0.94
N ARG A 112 -14.08 -7.70 -1.29
CA ARG A 112 -14.76 -6.82 -0.33
C ARG A 112 -15.62 -7.59 0.65
N THR A 113 -16.31 -8.65 0.23
CA THR A 113 -17.13 -9.47 1.15
C THR A 113 -16.26 -10.22 2.14
N ILE A 114 -15.16 -10.82 1.68
CA ILE A 114 -14.19 -11.51 2.55
C ILE A 114 -13.58 -10.56 3.57
N HIS A 115 -13.21 -9.33 3.18
CA HIS A 115 -12.62 -8.35 4.10
C HIS A 115 -13.64 -7.61 4.99
N LYS A 116 -14.94 -7.66 4.68
CA LYS A 116 -16.00 -7.10 5.54
C LYS A 116 -16.39 -8.02 6.69
N ASP A 117 -15.92 -9.26 6.70
CA ASP A 117 -16.24 -10.27 7.73
C ASP A 117 -15.12 -10.53 8.78
N PRO A 118 -14.51 -9.52 9.45
CA PRO A 118 -13.70 -9.77 10.64
C PRO A 118 -14.39 -9.49 11.98
N GLN A 119 -15.69 -9.14 12.03
CA GLN A 119 -16.40 -8.83 13.29
C GLN A 119 -17.89 -9.27 13.28
N LYS A 120 -18.13 -10.58 13.48
CA LYS A 120 -19.34 -11.14 14.09
C LYS A 120 -19.00 -12.38 14.95
N GLU A 121 -17.94 -12.29 15.75
CA GLU A 121 -17.69 -13.21 16.88
C GLU A 121 -17.09 -12.37 18.01
N ASP A 122 -17.92 -11.56 18.66
CA ASP A 122 -17.74 -11.04 20.03
C ASP A 122 -18.98 -10.19 20.37
N GLU A 123 -20.15 -10.84 20.40
CA GLU A 123 -21.33 -10.38 21.13
C GLU A 123 -22.42 -11.46 21.02
N ASN A 124 -22.33 -12.48 21.87
CA ASN A 124 -23.49 -13.00 22.59
C ASN A 124 -23.06 -13.97 23.70
N VAL A 125 -23.05 -13.40 24.91
CA VAL A 125 -23.27 -13.99 26.25
C VAL A 125 -22.16 -14.85 26.84
#